data_AF-A0A7W9DE01-F1
#
_entry.id   AF-A0A7W9DE01-F1
#
_cell.length_a   1.000
_cell.length_b   1.000
_cell.length_c   1.000
_cell.angle_alpha   90.00
_cell.angle_beta   90.00
_cell.angle_gamma   90.00
#
_symmetry.space_group_name_H-M   'P 1'
#
loop_
_entity.id
_entity.type
_entity.pdbx_description
1 polymer ?
#
loop_
_entity_poly.entity_id
_entity_poly.type
_entity_poly.pdbx_seq_one_letter_code
_entity_poly.pdbx_strand_id
1 'polypeptide(L)'
;MTEIKNQALAVVRLVTLQKKGSVDKLLFTTITELAHGRPAPRALTRPEHFKLKGTENRLCFHRIVIPKEVAIDWYTSLSESETCFPFPATNEQGDSSRPRIQVPRLEDPQPWPVFGLPVPEELFSHQRTPTINPAPFIGSVPARLHRRFGNPVGLNAFLDDADAHTFVARRMHINLFNYKEYLGSAVYISPDPIVRQIDHFMVPASNGQGERIVYRMVPRPGQSLDELRVTTFDKEANLLTHFETYQIPSDGILEVDKGRCMGQYGFVVSHNKLGVLAYSPPTSFLRQINLNVRVNSGNTLNIKVPTGSAPDAPITEYKAASSTEWDTTSVLGAVVDAEPSVRMAAEVRKREMQAHAKHYGQRWFPAGSREDAMHFVRELLRAARFRVMIADPYLGTLQLGQFLYAIHGEQVNTTLLTTKLAFNPPSHSHETRLALLESFKNSLDELNKHQQLQPQVAIISAAELHDRFLVVDDDVWFVGNSLSGFGEKASMIVRLPDPTQVIKQLQSLACTAPDLDRYIKLVKKAYVKSSKQ
;
A
#
# COMPACT_ATOMS: atom_id res chain seq x y z
N MET A 1 32.06 38.87 -8.20
CA MET A 1 31.42 37.53 -8.28
C MET A 1 32.53 36.52 -8.45
N THR A 2 33.04 36.03 -7.33
CA THR A 2 34.18 35.11 -7.27
C THR A 2 33.64 33.71 -7.59
N GLU A 3 34.16 33.09 -8.64
CA GLU A 3 33.86 31.69 -8.99
C GLU A 3 34.11 30.79 -7.79
N ILE A 4 33.05 30.21 -7.23
CA ILE A 4 33.15 29.11 -6.27
C ILE A 4 33.70 27.92 -7.07
N LYS A 5 35.03 27.74 -7.04
CA LYS A 5 35.69 26.50 -7.47
C LYS A 5 34.91 25.31 -6.89
N ASN A 6 34.60 24.33 -7.74
CA ASN A 6 33.96 23.03 -7.46
C ASN A 6 34.23 22.48 -6.04
N GLN A 7 33.55 22.98 -5.02
CA GLN A 7 33.51 22.36 -3.70
C GLN A 7 32.41 21.31 -3.74
N ALA A 8 32.75 20.07 -3.36
CA ALA A 8 31.75 19.03 -3.13
C ALA A 8 30.86 19.50 -1.98
N LEU A 9 29.56 19.59 -2.22
CA LEU A 9 28.58 20.04 -1.23
C LEU A 9 27.73 18.86 -0.75
N ALA A 10 27.14 18.99 0.42
CA ALA A 10 26.17 18.08 0.97
C ALA A 10 24.95 18.84 1.49
N VAL A 11 23.79 18.18 1.44
CA VAL A 11 22.53 18.69 1.95
C VAL A 11 22.16 17.92 3.20
N VAL A 12 22.08 18.61 4.33
CA VAL A 12 21.57 18.06 5.58
C VAL A 12 20.10 18.44 5.71
N ARG A 13 19.23 17.44 5.78
CA ARG A 13 17.85 17.59 6.23
C ARG A 13 17.75 17.10 7.66
N LEU A 14 17.25 17.95 8.54
CA LEU A 14 17.19 17.66 9.98
C LEU A 14 15.80 18.02 10.49
N VAL A 15 15.17 17.07 11.19
CA VAL A 15 13.96 17.34 11.98
C VAL A 15 14.30 17.12 13.44
N THR A 16 13.96 18.11 14.27
CA THR A 16 14.05 18.02 15.73
C THR A 16 12.67 18.15 16.37
N LEU A 17 12.52 17.54 17.54
CA LEU A 17 11.40 17.72 18.44
C LEU A 17 11.81 18.72 19.54
N GLN A 18 11.26 19.92 19.46
CA GLN A 18 11.46 20.99 20.42
C GLN A 18 10.40 20.92 21.52
N LYS A 19 10.83 20.91 22.77
CA LYS A 19 9.98 21.08 23.95
C LYS A 19 10.42 22.35 24.69
N LYS A 20 9.45 23.12 25.18
CA LYS A 20 9.70 24.41 25.83
C LYS A 20 10.63 24.21 27.04
N GLY A 21 11.75 24.93 27.06
CA GLY A 21 12.73 24.87 28.15
C GLY A 21 13.67 23.66 28.14
N SER A 22 13.68 22.85 27.09
CA SER A 22 14.65 21.75 26.92
C SER A 22 15.40 21.86 25.61
N VAL A 23 16.54 21.18 25.52
CA VAL A 23 17.29 21.03 24.27
C VAL A 23 16.45 20.26 23.25
N ASP A 24 16.57 20.66 21.98
CA ASP A 24 15.90 20.03 20.85
C ASP A 24 16.35 18.57 20.71
N LYS A 25 15.42 17.62 20.62
CA LYS A 25 15.75 16.21 20.43
C LYS A 25 15.81 15.86 18.95
N LEU A 26 16.79 15.05 18.52
CA LEU A 26 16.85 14.53 17.16
C LEU A 26 15.62 13.65 16.89
N LEU A 27 14.79 14.01 15.91
CA LEU A 27 13.73 13.14 15.40
C LEU A 27 14.28 12.25 14.27
N PHE A 28 14.94 12.85 13.27
CA PHE A 28 15.57 12.15 12.16
C PHE A 28 16.45 13.09 11.35
N THR A 29 17.54 12.60 10.76
CA THR A 29 18.35 13.37 9.81
C THR A 29 18.84 12.55 8.62
N THR A 30 18.91 13.21 7.45
CA THR A 30 19.60 12.69 6.27
C THR A 30 20.69 13.66 5.81
N ILE A 31 21.86 13.11 5.51
CA ILE A 31 22.99 13.81 4.91
C ILE A 31 23.12 13.27 3.50
N THR A 32 22.90 14.10 2.49
CA THR A 32 22.98 13.70 1.09
C THR A 32 24.09 14.44 0.38
N GLU A 33 25.13 13.74 -0.07
CA GLU A 33 26.14 14.36 -0.93
C GLU A 33 25.51 14.82 -2.25
N LEU A 34 25.90 16.00 -2.71
CA LEU A 34 25.51 16.49 -4.03
C LEU A 34 26.43 15.88 -5.08
N ALA A 35 25.84 15.08 -5.95
CA ALA A 35 26.54 14.52 -7.09
C ALA A 35 27.08 15.63 -8.01
N HIS A 36 28.20 15.34 -8.66
CA HIS A 36 28.82 16.28 -9.61
C HIS A 36 27.83 16.72 -10.70
N GLY A 37 27.79 18.03 -10.96
CA GLY A 37 26.88 18.64 -11.93
C GLY A 37 25.44 18.86 -11.46
N ARG A 38 25.08 18.49 -10.21
CA ARG A 38 23.75 18.79 -9.65
C ARG A 38 23.75 20.19 -9.01
N PRO A 39 22.79 21.07 -9.34
CA PRO A 39 22.69 22.37 -8.69
C PRO A 39 22.38 22.20 -7.20
N ALA A 40 23.02 23.01 -6.36
CA ALA A 40 22.71 23.04 -4.94
C ALA A 40 21.27 23.53 -4.73
N PRO A 41 20.47 22.86 -3.87
CA PRO A 41 19.15 23.36 -3.54
C PRO A 41 19.28 24.69 -2.79
N ARG A 42 18.28 25.55 -2.91
CA ARG A 42 18.23 26.79 -2.15
C ARG A 42 18.23 26.47 -0.64
N ALA A 43 19.19 27.00 0.11
CA ALA A 43 19.18 26.88 1.57
C ALA A 43 17.87 27.49 2.12
N LEU A 44 17.31 26.88 3.17
CA LEU A 44 16.20 27.50 3.89
C LEU A 44 16.75 28.67 4.71
N THR A 45 16.14 29.85 4.57
CA THR A 45 16.53 31.05 5.32
C THR A 45 16.05 31.01 6.77
N ARG A 46 14.96 30.27 7.05
CA ARG A 46 14.43 30.04 8.39
C ARG A 46 13.94 28.60 8.52
N PRO A 47 14.00 27.99 9.72
CA PRO A 47 13.39 26.70 9.95
C PRO A 47 11.88 26.77 9.79
N GLU A 48 11.31 25.65 9.35
CA GLU A 48 9.86 25.48 9.28
C GLU A 48 9.38 24.75 10.53
N HIS A 49 8.25 25.18 11.07
CA HIS A 49 7.74 24.66 12.34
C HIS A 49 6.37 24.03 12.19
N PHE A 50 6.10 23.01 13.01
CA PHE A 50 4.78 22.41 13.15
C PHE A 50 4.48 22.18 14.63
N LYS A 51 3.30 22.59 15.11
CA LYS A 51 2.89 22.39 16.51
C LYS A 51 2.17 21.05 16.62
N LEU A 52 2.64 20.17 17.50
CA LEU A 52 2.00 18.88 17.73
C LEU A 52 0.65 19.05 18.44
N LYS A 53 -0.36 18.30 18.03
CA LYS A 53 -1.69 18.29 18.65
C LYS A 53 -1.60 17.81 20.11
N GLY A 54 -2.38 18.44 20.98
CA GLY A 54 -2.49 18.04 22.39
C GLY A 54 -1.22 18.22 23.23
N THR A 55 -0.15 18.84 22.70
CA THR A 55 1.10 19.06 23.45
C THR A 55 1.66 20.47 23.25
N GLU A 56 2.61 20.87 24.10
CA GLU A 56 3.42 22.08 23.91
C GLU A 56 4.60 21.88 22.96
N ASN A 57 4.77 20.66 22.43
CA ASN A 57 5.91 20.30 21.62
C ASN A 57 5.76 20.83 20.18
N ARG A 58 6.89 21.13 19.55
CA ARG A 58 6.96 21.60 18.16
C ARG A 58 7.99 20.79 17.39
N LEU A 59 7.69 20.47 16.15
CA LEU A 59 8.68 19.98 15.20
C LEU A 59 9.36 21.16 14.52
N CYS A 60 10.68 21.06 14.34
CA CYS A 60 11.48 22.04 13.64
C CYS A 60 12.24 21.36 12.50
N PHE A 61 11.98 21.80 11.26
CA PHE A 61 12.66 21.30 10.06
C PHE A 61 13.71 22.28 9.57
N HIS A 62 14.91 21.76 9.29
CA HIS A 62 16.04 22.48 8.74
C HIS A 62 16.51 21.82 7.44
N ARG A 63 16.85 22.65 6.44
CA ARG A 63 17.58 22.24 5.23
C ARG A 63 18.83 23.09 5.09
N ILE A 64 19.97 22.47 5.35
CA ILE A 64 21.28 23.11 5.43
C ILE A 64 22.14 22.60 4.27
N VAL A 65 22.85 23.50 3.60
CA VAL A 65 23.79 23.17 2.52
C VAL A 65 25.18 23.57 2.98
N ILE A 66 26.09 22.60 3.07
CA ILE A 66 27.44 22.76 3.62
C ILE A 66 28.47 22.00 2.78
N PRO A 67 29.77 22.29 2.92
CA PRO A 67 30.83 21.46 2.32
C PRO A 67 30.72 20.00 2.76
N LYS A 68 31.06 19.08 1.85
CA LYS A 68 30.98 17.64 2.07
C LYS A 68 31.78 17.21 3.30
N GLU A 69 32.98 17.75 3.47
CA GLU A 69 33.90 17.43 4.56
C GLU A 69 33.27 17.79 5.90
N VAL A 70 32.71 19.00 6.01
CA VAL A 70 31.99 19.46 7.22
C VAL A 70 30.78 18.57 7.52
N ALA A 71 30.09 18.09 6.48
CA ALA A 71 28.94 17.20 6.66
C ALA A 71 29.34 15.80 7.15
N ILE A 72 30.48 15.27 6.66
CA ILE A 72 31.07 14.01 7.12
C ILE A 72 31.51 14.14 8.58
N ASP A 73 32.24 15.21 8.91
CA ASP A 73 32.73 15.46 10.26
C ASP A 73 31.55 15.58 11.23
N TRP A 74 30.50 16.31 10.86
CA TRP A 74 29.29 16.37 11.67
C TRP A 74 28.62 15.01 11.83
N TYR A 75 28.42 14.25 10.74
CA TYR A 75 27.79 12.94 10.80
C TYR A 75 28.53 11.94 11.69
N THR A 76 29.87 11.94 11.62
CA THR A 76 30.73 11.07 12.43
C THR A 76 30.81 11.53 13.89
N SER A 77 30.68 12.84 14.14
CA SER A 77 30.63 13.41 15.50
C SER A 77 29.34 13.10 16.28
N LEU A 78 28.25 12.70 15.58
CA LEU A 78 26.99 12.34 16.23
C LEU A 78 27.24 11.19 17.23
N SER A 79 27.04 11.48 18.50
CA SER A 79 27.28 10.59 19.63
C SER A 79 26.23 10.84 20.70
N GLU A 80 26.13 9.95 21.70
CA GLU A 80 25.18 10.08 22.80
C GLU A 80 25.52 11.29 23.68
N SER A 81 25.07 12.47 23.28
CA SER A 81 25.25 13.75 23.98
C SER A 81 24.54 14.88 23.24
N GLU A 82 24.74 16.11 23.72
CA GLU A 82 24.40 17.30 22.96
C GLU A 82 25.43 17.55 21.85
N THR A 83 24.97 17.60 20.61
CA THR A 83 25.79 17.97 19.45
C THR A 83 25.37 19.32 18.90
N CYS A 84 26.30 20.12 18.39
CA CYS A 84 25.97 21.37 17.70
C CYS A 84 25.24 21.09 16.37
N PHE A 85 24.39 22.03 15.95
CA PHE A 85 23.83 21.98 14.60
C PHE A 85 24.94 22.10 13.53
N PRO A 86 24.74 21.54 12.32
CA PRO A 86 25.74 21.50 11.25
C PRO A 86 25.86 22.84 10.49
N PHE A 87 25.87 23.96 11.19
CA PHE A 87 26.10 25.27 10.58
C PHE A 87 27.61 25.54 10.43
N PRO A 88 28.07 26.12 9.30
CA PRO A 88 29.43 26.62 9.22
C PRO A 88 29.68 27.63 10.34
N ALA A 89 30.88 27.63 10.91
CA ALA A 89 31.29 28.71 11.81
C ALA A 89 31.22 30.04 11.05
N THR A 90 30.27 30.90 11.37
CA THR A 90 30.43 32.32 11.07
C THR A 90 31.52 32.84 11.99
N ASN A 91 32.51 33.56 11.44
CA ASN A 91 33.69 34.06 12.16
C ASN A 91 33.37 34.95 13.39
N GLU A 92 32.10 35.29 13.62
CA GLU A 92 31.62 36.18 14.68
C GLU A 92 30.89 35.44 15.82
N GLN A 93 30.65 34.13 15.71
CA GLN A 93 29.90 33.36 16.71
C GLN A 93 30.69 32.11 17.13
N GLY A 94 31.28 32.18 18.32
CA GLY A 94 31.93 31.04 18.96
C GLY A 94 30.97 29.85 19.13
N ASP A 95 31.54 28.65 19.25
CA ASP A 95 30.82 27.36 19.30
C ASP A 95 29.75 27.28 20.41
N SER A 96 29.92 28.08 21.49
CA SER A 96 28.98 28.20 22.60
C SER A 96 27.63 28.86 22.26
N SER A 97 27.52 29.55 21.12
CA SER A 97 26.29 30.22 20.68
C SER A 97 25.45 29.40 19.70
N ARG A 98 25.94 28.22 19.29
CA ARG A 98 25.23 27.37 18.33
C ARG A 98 24.06 26.67 19.02
N PRO A 99 22.90 26.57 18.35
CA PRO A 99 21.84 25.71 18.84
C PRO A 99 22.38 24.28 18.96
N ARG A 100 21.90 23.57 19.98
CA ARG A 100 22.30 22.19 20.29
C ARG A 100 21.14 21.23 20.07
N ILE A 101 21.47 20.01 19.68
CA ILE A 101 20.55 18.89 19.58
C ILE A 101 20.97 17.79 20.54
N GLN A 102 20.01 17.24 21.25
CA GLN A 102 20.18 15.99 22.00
C GLN A 102 20.05 14.82 21.02
N VAL A 103 21.14 14.07 20.87
CA VAL A 103 21.23 12.89 20.00
C VAL A 103 21.14 11.64 20.88
N PRO A 104 20.23 10.69 20.59
CA PRO A 104 20.20 9.43 21.32
C PRO A 104 21.47 8.62 21.05
N ARG A 105 21.72 7.57 21.84
CA ARG A 105 22.74 6.59 21.48
C ARG A 105 22.48 6.06 20.08
N LEU A 106 23.47 6.22 19.21
CA LEU A 106 23.44 5.74 17.84
C LEU A 106 24.25 4.46 17.72
N GLU A 107 23.68 3.49 17.05
CA GLU A 107 24.31 2.21 16.79
C GLU A 107 24.48 2.02 15.28
N ASP A 108 25.64 1.48 14.90
CA ASP A 108 26.10 1.39 13.52
C ASP A 108 26.17 -0.11 13.12
N PRO A 109 25.11 -0.71 12.54
CA PRO A 109 25.12 -2.12 12.16
C PRO A 109 26.17 -2.45 11.08
N GLN A 110 26.59 -1.44 10.34
CA GLN A 110 27.72 -1.50 9.42
C GLN A 110 28.78 -0.52 9.93
N PRO A 111 30.07 -0.91 9.98
CA PRO A 111 31.10 0.02 10.41
C PRO A 111 31.27 1.14 9.38
N TRP A 112 31.41 2.38 9.84
CA TRP A 112 31.77 3.49 8.96
C TRP A 112 33.19 3.27 8.38
N PRO A 113 33.46 3.57 7.09
CA PRO A 113 32.58 4.13 6.07
C PRO A 113 32.03 3.07 5.08
N VAL A 114 31.57 1.92 5.56
CA VAL A 114 30.99 0.89 4.69
C VAL A 114 29.59 1.32 4.25
N PHE A 115 29.41 1.55 2.95
CA PHE A 115 28.11 1.91 2.37
C PHE A 115 27.39 0.67 1.82
N GLY A 116 26.12 0.51 2.19
CA GLY A 116 25.24 -0.51 1.65
C GLY A 116 24.39 0.01 0.48
N LEU A 117 24.12 -0.86 -0.50
CA LEU A 117 23.08 -0.63 -1.49
C LEU A 117 21.74 -1.13 -0.92
N PRO A 118 20.67 -0.32 -0.89
CA PRO A 118 19.35 -0.79 -0.48
C PRO A 118 18.82 -1.81 -1.50
N VAL A 119 18.48 -3.02 -1.03
CA VAL A 119 17.87 -4.07 -1.85
C VAL A 119 16.44 -4.28 -1.35
N PRO A 120 15.39 -4.01 -2.16
CA PRO A 120 13.99 -4.03 -1.72
C PRO A 120 13.43 -5.43 -1.47
N GLU A 121 14.05 -6.46 -2.05
CA GLU A 121 13.68 -7.87 -1.92
C GLU A 121 14.95 -8.71 -1.80
N GLU A 122 14.88 -9.91 -1.24
CA GLU A 122 16.01 -10.84 -1.35
C GLU A 122 16.33 -11.08 -2.83
N LEU A 123 17.62 -11.18 -3.17
CA LEU A 123 18.05 -11.48 -4.52
C LEU A 123 17.35 -12.78 -4.98
N PHE A 124 16.56 -12.70 -6.05
CA PHE A 124 15.79 -13.79 -6.65
C PHE A 124 14.54 -14.29 -5.89
N SER A 125 14.16 -13.69 -4.76
CA SER A 125 12.93 -14.08 -4.08
C SER A 125 11.69 -13.49 -4.77
N HIS A 126 10.55 -14.14 -4.54
CA HIS A 126 9.37 -14.04 -5.38
C HIS A 126 8.14 -13.60 -4.59
N GLN A 127 8.31 -12.65 -3.69
CA GLN A 127 7.14 -12.15 -3.00
C GLN A 127 6.50 -11.08 -3.91
N ARG A 128 5.32 -11.40 -4.47
CA ARG A 128 4.38 -10.44 -5.08
C ARG A 128 3.81 -9.47 -4.02
N THR A 129 4.62 -9.12 -3.03
CA THR A 129 4.31 -8.15 -2.02
C THR A 129 4.43 -6.75 -2.62
N PRO A 130 3.71 -5.77 -2.07
CA PRO A 130 4.07 -4.38 -2.26
C PRO A 130 5.56 -4.21 -1.95
N THR A 131 6.35 -3.74 -2.92
CA THR A 131 7.79 -3.50 -2.77
C THR A 131 8.02 -2.63 -1.53
N ILE A 132 8.59 -3.21 -0.47
CA ILE A 132 8.99 -2.48 0.72
C ILE A 132 10.34 -1.84 0.39
N ASN A 133 10.36 -0.51 0.26
CA ASN A 133 11.61 0.19 -0.01
C ASN A 133 12.41 0.34 1.31
N PRO A 134 13.55 -0.33 1.50
CA PRO A 134 14.33 -0.25 2.73
C PRO A 134 14.96 1.13 2.96
N ALA A 135 15.00 1.98 1.92
CA ALA A 135 15.52 3.34 1.95
C ALA A 135 14.59 4.30 1.21
N PRO A 136 13.39 4.60 1.77
CA PRO A 136 12.34 5.36 1.09
C PRO A 136 12.71 6.84 0.87
N PHE A 137 13.76 7.33 1.56
CA PHE A 137 14.31 8.68 1.43
C PHE A 137 15.31 8.80 0.26
N ILE A 138 15.69 7.69 -0.37
CA ILE A 138 16.48 7.72 -1.60
C ILE A 138 15.50 8.00 -2.74
N GLY A 139 15.76 9.08 -3.49
CA GLY A 139 15.00 9.39 -4.69
C GLY A 139 15.26 8.35 -5.80
N SER A 140 14.96 8.70 -7.05
CA SER A 140 15.16 7.81 -8.21
C SER A 140 16.62 7.61 -8.64
N VAL A 141 17.60 8.08 -7.85
CA VAL A 141 19.01 8.08 -8.24
C VAL A 141 19.73 6.91 -7.55
N PRO A 142 20.56 6.14 -8.26
CA PRO A 142 21.44 5.16 -7.64
C PRO A 142 22.26 5.80 -6.53
N ALA A 143 22.12 5.28 -5.31
CA ALA A 143 22.81 5.77 -4.14
C ALA A 143 23.07 4.64 -3.16
N ARG A 144 24.22 4.74 -2.49
CA ARG A 144 24.59 3.87 -1.38
C ARG A 144 24.46 4.65 -0.09
N LEU A 145 24.20 3.95 1.01
CA LEU A 145 23.86 4.58 2.27
C LEU A 145 24.59 3.94 3.44
N HIS A 146 24.80 4.73 4.47
CA HIS A 146 25.22 4.28 5.80
C HIS A 146 24.15 4.72 6.80
N ARG A 147 23.83 3.85 7.76
CA ARG A 147 22.73 4.07 8.72
C ARG A 147 23.24 3.94 10.14
N ARG A 148 22.90 4.94 10.95
CA ARG A 148 23.11 4.95 12.40
C ARG A 148 21.74 5.00 13.05
N PHE A 149 21.37 3.95 13.76
CA PHE A 149 20.03 3.82 14.31
C PHE A 149 19.99 4.29 15.77
N GLY A 150 19.06 5.18 16.07
CA GLY A 150 18.80 5.67 17.43
C GLY A 150 17.62 4.98 18.10
N ASN A 151 17.42 5.26 19.39
CA ASN A 151 16.25 4.80 20.15
C ASN A 151 15.09 5.82 20.03
N PRO A 152 13.84 5.39 19.76
CA PRO A 152 12.66 6.28 19.71
C PRO A 152 12.25 6.89 21.06
N VAL A 153 12.90 6.54 22.17
CA VAL A 153 13.24 7.42 23.32
C VAL A 153 12.47 8.74 23.52
N GLY A 154 11.15 8.74 23.81
CA GLY A 154 10.42 9.99 24.09
C GLY A 154 10.02 10.80 22.85
N LEU A 155 9.93 10.14 21.69
CA LEU A 155 9.38 10.67 20.44
C LEU A 155 7.92 10.26 20.21
N ASN A 156 7.26 9.65 21.20
CA ASN A 156 5.89 9.12 21.08
C ASN A 156 4.86 10.18 20.69
N ALA A 157 5.01 11.42 21.17
CA ALA A 157 4.12 12.52 20.82
C ALA A 157 4.06 12.82 19.31
N PHE A 158 5.11 12.47 18.55
CA PHE A 158 5.07 12.56 17.09
C PHE A 158 4.19 11.47 16.47
N LEU A 159 4.24 10.24 17.02
CA LEU A 159 3.54 9.06 16.50
C LEU A 159 2.02 9.14 16.63
N ASP A 160 1.52 10.00 17.52
CA ASP A 160 0.09 10.17 17.80
C ASP A 160 -0.56 11.26 16.92
N ASP A 161 0.20 11.98 16.09
CA ASP A 161 -0.28 13.11 15.30
C ASP A 161 -0.14 12.87 13.78
N ALA A 162 -1.25 12.53 13.13
CA ALA A 162 -1.29 12.26 11.69
C ALA A 162 -0.88 13.45 10.81
N ASP A 163 -1.14 14.68 11.24
CA ASP A 163 -0.75 15.88 10.49
C ASP A 163 0.77 16.11 10.61
N ALA A 164 1.34 15.78 11.77
CA ALA A 164 2.78 15.80 11.97
C ALA A 164 3.49 14.78 11.07
N HIS A 165 2.93 13.58 10.90
CA HIS A 165 3.44 12.58 9.95
C HIS A 165 3.49 13.15 8.52
N THR A 166 2.40 13.79 8.08
CA THR A 166 2.31 14.41 6.75
C THR A 166 3.31 15.55 6.59
N PHE A 167 3.47 16.38 7.63
CA PHE A 167 4.45 17.47 7.66
C PHE A 167 5.88 16.97 7.43
N VAL A 168 6.28 15.91 8.17
CA VAL A 168 7.62 15.32 8.06
C VAL A 168 7.80 14.60 6.73
N ALA A 169 6.81 13.80 6.30
CA ALA A 169 6.89 13.02 5.07
C ALA A 169 7.13 13.90 3.83
N ARG A 170 6.47 15.05 3.73
CA ARG A 170 6.65 15.99 2.61
C ARG A 170 8.06 16.60 2.56
N ARG A 171 8.73 16.75 3.70
CA ARG A 171 10.02 17.47 3.82
C ARG A 171 11.23 16.54 3.83
N MET A 172 11.11 15.42 4.52
CA MET A 172 12.14 14.40 4.63
C MET A 172 12.06 13.35 3.51
N HIS A 173 10.97 13.33 2.75
CA HIS A 173 10.69 12.32 1.73
C HIS A 173 10.62 10.89 2.30
N ILE A 174 10.27 10.75 3.59
CA ILE A 174 10.05 9.48 4.28
C ILE A 174 8.89 9.63 5.26
N ASN A 175 7.97 8.66 5.25
CA ASN A 175 6.94 8.59 6.27
C ASN A 175 7.46 7.82 7.49
N LEU A 176 7.99 8.54 8.49
CA LEU A 176 8.55 7.93 9.71
C LEU A 176 7.53 7.13 10.53
N PHE A 177 6.22 7.30 10.30
CA PHE A 177 5.21 6.44 10.91
C PHE A 177 5.25 5.01 10.36
N ASN A 178 5.52 4.86 9.05
CA ASN A 178 5.69 3.56 8.39
C ASN A 178 7.12 3.02 8.56
N TYR A 179 8.06 3.86 8.97
CA TYR A 179 9.50 3.59 9.05
C TYR A 179 10.03 3.94 10.45
N LYS A 180 9.40 3.38 11.48
CA LYS A 180 9.62 3.75 12.89
C LYS A 180 11.03 3.44 13.37
N GLU A 181 11.72 2.49 12.73
CA GLU A 181 13.10 2.16 13.04
C GLU A 181 14.07 3.33 12.80
N TYR A 182 13.68 4.30 11.97
CA TYR A 182 14.47 5.49 11.68
C TYR A 182 14.22 6.65 12.67
N LEU A 183 13.32 6.50 13.64
CA LEU A 183 13.16 7.51 14.69
C LEU A 183 14.43 7.63 15.52
N GLY A 184 14.86 8.86 15.80
CA GLY A 184 16.11 9.18 16.46
C GLY A 184 17.37 8.85 15.64
N SER A 185 17.23 8.50 14.36
CA SER A 185 18.32 7.95 13.56
C SER A 185 18.96 8.98 12.61
N ALA A 186 20.14 8.64 12.11
CA ALA A 186 20.89 9.44 11.14
C ALA A 186 21.31 8.60 9.94
N VAL A 187 21.08 9.09 8.73
CA VAL A 187 21.42 8.40 7.49
C VAL A 187 22.33 9.25 6.62
N TYR A 188 23.42 8.66 6.17
CA TYR A 188 24.30 9.26 5.17
C TYR A 188 24.04 8.62 3.81
N ILE A 189 23.92 9.44 2.77
CA ILE A 189 23.56 9.05 1.40
C ILE A 189 24.66 9.54 0.47
N SER A 190 25.38 8.59 -0.13
CA SER A 190 26.40 8.83 -1.15
C SER A 190 25.83 8.44 -2.52
N PRO A 191 25.59 9.40 -3.44
CA PRO A 191 25.14 9.09 -4.78
C PRO A 191 26.21 8.30 -5.53
N ASP A 192 25.80 7.52 -6.53
CA ASP A 192 26.74 6.86 -7.43
C ASP A 192 27.68 7.90 -8.06
N PRO A 193 29.01 7.76 -7.94
CA PRO A 193 29.96 8.73 -8.46
C PRO A 193 30.10 8.69 -9.98
N ILE A 194 29.76 7.58 -10.64
CA ILE A 194 30.02 7.31 -12.06
C ILE A 194 28.72 7.40 -12.86
N VAL A 195 27.67 6.71 -12.42
CA VAL A 195 26.42 6.59 -13.19
C VAL A 195 25.40 7.62 -12.72
N ARG A 196 24.88 8.40 -13.67
CA ARG A 196 23.81 9.37 -13.42
C ARG A 196 22.43 8.72 -13.43
N GLN A 197 22.21 7.83 -14.39
CA GLN A 197 20.92 7.24 -14.70
C GLN A 197 21.12 5.89 -15.39
N ILE A 198 20.25 4.94 -15.06
CA ILE A 198 20.16 3.64 -15.73
C ILE A 198 18.72 3.48 -16.18
N ASP A 199 18.53 3.42 -17.50
CA ASP A 199 17.25 3.09 -18.12
C ASP A 199 17.33 1.67 -18.64
N HIS A 200 16.23 0.93 -18.55
CA HIS A 200 16.08 -0.33 -19.24
C HIS A 200 14.68 -0.42 -19.82
N PHE A 201 14.59 -0.80 -21.09
CA PHE A 201 13.31 -0.90 -21.77
C PHE A 201 13.36 -2.00 -22.83
N MET A 202 12.20 -2.61 -23.05
CA MET A 202 12.02 -3.61 -24.08
C MET A 202 11.84 -2.93 -25.44
N VAL A 203 12.59 -3.37 -26.44
CA VAL A 203 12.39 -3.03 -27.83
C VAL A 203 11.61 -4.18 -28.50
N PRO A 204 10.42 -3.91 -29.07
CA PRO A 204 9.65 -4.93 -29.77
C PRO A 204 10.41 -5.52 -30.97
N ALA A 205 10.05 -6.76 -31.31
CA ALA A 205 10.57 -7.43 -32.51
C ALA A 205 10.33 -6.56 -33.76
N SER A 206 11.39 -6.34 -34.53
CA SER A 206 11.36 -5.53 -35.75
C SER A 206 12.46 -5.99 -36.71
N ASN A 207 12.23 -5.84 -38.02
CA ASN A 207 13.20 -6.13 -39.08
C ASN A 207 13.86 -7.52 -39.00
N GLY A 208 13.10 -8.55 -38.59
CA GLY A 208 13.60 -9.93 -38.49
C GLY A 208 14.41 -10.24 -37.23
N GLN A 209 14.62 -9.26 -36.34
CA GLN A 209 15.20 -9.46 -35.02
C GLN A 209 14.10 -9.71 -33.98
N GLY A 210 14.41 -10.55 -32.98
CA GLY A 210 13.53 -10.82 -31.85
C GLY A 210 13.32 -9.60 -30.94
N GLU A 211 12.55 -9.80 -29.87
CA GLU A 211 12.45 -8.80 -28.80
C GLU A 211 13.80 -8.68 -28.08
N ARG A 212 14.20 -7.43 -27.80
CA ARG A 212 15.48 -7.10 -27.17
C ARG A 212 15.24 -6.27 -25.92
N ILE A 213 16.19 -6.30 -24.99
CA ILE A 213 16.23 -5.36 -23.87
C ILE A 213 17.43 -4.44 -24.07
N VAL A 214 17.16 -3.14 -24.06
CA VAL A 214 18.19 -2.11 -24.11
C VAL A 214 18.44 -1.62 -22.70
N TYR A 215 19.69 -1.72 -22.25
CA TYR A 215 20.18 -1.10 -21.02
C TYR A 215 20.98 0.13 -21.39
N ARG A 216 20.46 1.30 -21.03
CA ARG A 216 21.12 2.58 -21.27
C ARG A 216 21.68 3.12 -19.97
N MET A 217 22.98 3.32 -19.94
CA MET A 217 23.71 3.90 -18.82
C MET A 217 24.23 5.26 -19.18
N VAL A 218 23.85 6.26 -18.41
CA VAL A 218 24.30 7.64 -18.65
C VAL A 218 25.36 7.98 -17.62
N PRO A 219 26.64 8.17 -18.02
CA PRO A 219 27.69 8.57 -17.08
C PRO A 219 27.45 10.00 -16.58
N ARG A 220 28.03 10.31 -15.42
CA ARG A 220 28.14 11.69 -14.95
C ARG A 220 29.16 12.47 -15.80
N PRO A 221 29.07 13.81 -15.86
CA PRO A 221 30.04 14.62 -16.58
C PRO A 221 31.49 14.29 -16.16
N GLY A 222 32.33 13.95 -17.14
CA GLY A 222 33.75 13.62 -16.93
C GLY A 222 34.03 12.23 -16.37
N GLN A 223 33.03 11.34 -16.27
CA GLN A 223 33.21 9.95 -15.84
C GLN A 223 33.16 8.98 -17.02
N SER A 224 33.90 7.86 -16.91
CA SER A 224 33.91 6.77 -17.90
C SER A 224 33.12 5.55 -17.41
N LEU A 225 32.59 4.76 -18.34
CA LEU A 225 31.91 3.49 -18.09
C LEU A 225 32.85 2.27 -18.18
N ASP A 226 34.12 2.44 -18.52
CA ASP A 226 35.05 1.34 -18.86
C ASP A 226 35.27 0.33 -17.71
N GLU A 227 35.22 0.78 -16.45
CA GLU A 227 35.38 -0.11 -15.28
C GLU A 227 34.04 -0.74 -14.82
N LEU A 228 32.94 -0.47 -15.53
CA LEU A 228 31.62 -0.98 -15.20
C LEU A 228 31.26 -2.25 -15.97
N ARG A 229 30.55 -3.14 -15.28
CA ARG A 229 29.94 -4.33 -15.86
C ARG A 229 28.48 -4.41 -15.46
N VAL A 230 27.66 -4.96 -16.35
CA VAL A 230 26.25 -5.24 -16.08
C VAL A 230 25.99 -6.72 -16.15
N THR A 231 25.51 -7.28 -15.06
CA THR A 231 25.02 -8.66 -15.01
C THR A 231 23.52 -8.64 -15.18
N THR A 232 23.01 -9.15 -16.29
CA THR A 232 21.57 -9.28 -16.53
C THR A 232 21.13 -10.70 -16.16
N PHE A 233 19.92 -10.81 -15.64
CA PHE A 233 19.36 -12.11 -15.29
C PHE A 233 17.87 -12.16 -15.58
N ASP A 234 17.45 -13.30 -16.12
CA ASP A 234 16.11 -13.50 -16.62
C ASP A 234 15.44 -14.63 -15.86
N LYS A 235 14.17 -14.41 -15.52
CA LYS A 235 13.34 -15.39 -14.86
C LYS A 235 12.10 -15.66 -15.69
N GLU A 236 11.94 -16.89 -16.15
CA GLU A 236 10.78 -17.35 -16.91
C GLU A 236 10.17 -18.58 -16.24
N ALA A 237 8.86 -18.56 -15.99
CA ALA A 237 8.14 -19.67 -15.34
C ALA A 237 8.83 -20.19 -14.06
N ASN A 238 9.40 -19.29 -13.25
CA ASN A 238 10.19 -19.58 -12.04
C ASN A 238 11.58 -20.22 -12.26
N LEU A 239 12.05 -20.32 -13.49
CA LEU A 239 13.40 -20.77 -13.83
C LEU A 239 14.31 -19.56 -14.08
N LEU A 240 15.53 -19.61 -13.57
CA LEU A 240 16.60 -18.70 -14.00
C LEU A 240 17.05 -19.16 -15.39
N THR A 241 16.57 -18.49 -16.43
CA THR A 241 16.85 -18.88 -17.83
C THR A 241 18.09 -18.21 -18.39
N HIS A 242 18.53 -17.10 -17.79
CA HIS A 242 19.69 -16.34 -18.23
C HIS A 242 20.40 -15.70 -17.05
N PHE A 243 21.73 -15.73 -17.04
CA PHE A 243 22.57 -15.03 -16.06
C PHE A 243 23.93 -14.72 -16.70
N GLU A 244 24.05 -13.54 -17.31
CA GLU A 244 25.24 -13.17 -18.07
C GLU A 244 25.75 -11.79 -17.69
N THR A 245 27.07 -11.64 -17.73
CA THR A 245 27.75 -10.37 -17.44
C THR A 245 28.34 -9.80 -18.70
N TYR A 246 28.00 -8.55 -18.99
CA TYR A 246 28.46 -7.81 -20.15
C TYR A 246 29.34 -6.63 -19.72
N GLN A 247 30.32 -6.34 -20.57
CA GLN A 247 31.03 -5.07 -20.52
C GLN A 247 30.10 -3.99 -21.07
N ILE A 248 30.01 -2.85 -20.37
CA ILE A 248 29.18 -1.74 -20.84
C ILE A 248 29.93 -1.01 -21.96
N PRO A 249 29.32 -0.84 -23.15
CA PRO A 249 29.95 -0.10 -24.25
C PRO A 249 30.20 1.37 -23.88
N SER A 250 31.18 1.99 -24.55
CA SER A 250 31.59 3.38 -24.26
C SER A 250 30.49 4.43 -24.49
N ASP A 251 29.53 4.14 -25.37
CA ASP A 251 28.34 4.98 -25.61
C ASP A 251 27.24 4.78 -24.55
N GLY A 252 27.43 3.81 -23.66
CA GLY A 252 26.51 3.46 -22.58
C GLY A 252 25.28 2.69 -23.02
N ILE A 253 25.22 2.18 -24.25
CA ILE A 253 24.06 1.45 -24.77
C ILE A 253 24.41 -0.03 -24.94
N LEU A 254 23.85 -0.88 -24.09
CA LEU A 254 23.94 -2.33 -24.24
C LEU A 254 22.60 -2.87 -24.73
N GLU A 255 22.62 -3.57 -25.85
CA GLU A 255 21.47 -4.33 -26.34
C GLU A 255 21.68 -5.82 -26.05
N VAL A 256 20.69 -6.45 -25.42
CA VAL A 256 20.68 -7.89 -25.17
C VAL A 256 19.52 -8.51 -25.91
N ASP A 257 19.82 -9.42 -26.85
CA ASP A 257 18.81 -10.19 -27.56
C ASP A 257 18.21 -11.24 -26.63
N LYS A 258 16.87 -11.24 -26.55
CA LYS A 258 16.09 -12.17 -25.73
C LYS A 258 15.22 -13.09 -26.58
N GLY A 259 15.08 -12.82 -27.88
CA GLY A 259 14.12 -13.49 -28.76
C GLY A 259 12.66 -13.15 -28.42
N ARG A 260 12.21 -13.55 -27.22
CA ARG A 260 10.89 -13.22 -26.64
C ARG A 260 11.06 -12.77 -25.19
N CYS A 261 10.55 -11.60 -24.86
CA CYS A 261 10.58 -10.98 -23.55
C CYS A 261 9.32 -11.34 -22.71
N MET A 262 9.04 -12.63 -22.49
CA MET A 262 7.82 -13.08 -21.78
C MET A 262 8.01 -13.29 -20.26
N GLY A 263 9.23 -13.16 -19.78
CA GLY A 263 9.63 -13.35 -18.40
C GLY A 263 9.69 -12.08 -17.56
N GLN A 264 10.57 -12.16 -16.58
CA GLN A 264 10.98 -11.06 -15.72
C GLN A 264 12.48 -10.83 -15.91
N TYR A 265 12.87 -9.57 -15.92
CA TYR A 265 14.22 -9.15 -16.28
C TYR A 265 14.77 -8.25 -15.20
N GLY A 266 15.95 -8.60 -14.70
CA GLY A 266 16.67 -7.86 -13.68
C GLY A 266 18.10 -7.57 -14.11
N PHE A 267 18.78 -6.69 -13.37
CA PHE A 267 20.19 -6.43 -13.59
C PHE A 267 20.93 -6.00 -12.32
N VAL A 268 22.24 -6.21 -12.34
CA VAL A 268 23.21 -5.71 -11.35
C VAL A 268 24.26 -4.91 -12.11
N VAL A 269 24.51 -3.66 -11.72
CA VAL A 269 25.65 -2.89 -12.21
C VAL A 269 26.75 -2.91 -11.17
N SER A 270 27.94 -3.33 -11.58
CA SER A 270 29.11 -3.48 -10.71
C SER A 270 30.30 -2.71 -11.26
N HIS A 271 31.15 -2.24 -10.36
CA HIS A 271 32.41 -1.57 -10.64
C HIS A 271 33.54 -2.32 -9.94
N ASN A 272 34.66 -2.53 -10.64
CA ASN A 272 35.77 -3.35 -10.16
C ASN A 272 36.28 -2.95 -8.76
N LYS A 273 36.28 -1.64 -8.45
CA LYS A 273 36.75 -1.11 -7.15
C LYS A 273 35.64 -0.70 -6.18
N LEU A 274 34.46 -0.34 -6.68
CA LEU A 274 33.39 0.27 -5.86
C LEU A 274 32.30 -0.74 -5.48
N GLY A 275 32.39 -1.97 -5.98
CA GLY A 275 31.41 -3.02 -5.76
C GLY A 275 30.14 -2.80 -6.59
N VAL A 276 29.00 -3.20 -6.04
CA VAL A 276 27.71 -3.02 -6.69
C VAL A 276 27.25 -1.57 -6.58
N LEU A 277 26.93 -0.98 -7.73
CA LEU A 277 26.48 0.40 -7.86
C LEU A 277 24.96 0.51 -8.01
N ALA A 278 24.33 -0.47 -8.67
CA ALA A 278 22.89 -0.51 -8.84
C ALA A 278 22.38 -1.95 -8.92
N TYR A 279 21.13 -2.14 -8.50
CA TYR A 279 20.40 -3.39 -8.58
C TYR A 279 18.96 -3.08 -8.99
N SER A 280 18.45 -3.84 -9.95
CA SER A 280 17.03 -3.89 -10.28
C SER A 280 16.55 -5.34 -10.17
N PRO A 281 15.53 -5.62 -9.35
CA PRO A 281 14.95 -6.96 -9.27
C PRO A 281 14.29 -7.36 -10.60
N PRO A 282 14.07 -8.67 -10.85
CA PRO A 282 13.35 -9.15 -12.01
C PRO A 282 11.93 -8.60 -12.04
N THR A 283 11.63 -7.79 -13.05
CA THR A 283 10.26 -7.29 -13.27
C THR A 283 9.81 -7.58 -14.70
N SER A 284 8.50 -7.74 -14.89
CA SER A 284 7.93 -7.94 -16.23
C SER A 284 7.64 -6.58 -16.87
N PHE A 285 7.85 -6.48 -18.19
CA PHE A 285 7.45 -5.28 -18.93
C PHE A 285 5.93 -5.24 -19.15
N LEU A 286 5.33 -4.06 -18.91
CA LEU A 286 3.93 -3.80 -19.26
C LEU A 286 3.79 -3.77 -20.79
N ARG A 287 3.01 -4.71 -21.36
CA ARG A 287 2.81 -4.83 -22.81
C ARG A 287 1.61 -4.05 -23.33
N GLN A 288 0.49 -4.08 -22.60
CA GLN A 288 -0.74 -3.41 -23.02
C GLN A 288 -1.55 -2.99 -21.80
N ILE A 289 -2.13 -1.79 -21.86
CA ILE A 289 -3.12 -1.30 -20.91
C ILE A 289 -4.39 -1.03 -21.73
N ASN A 290 -5.45 -1.80 -21.47
CA ASN A 290 -6.76 -1.57 -22.08
C ASN A 290 -7.61 -0.71 -21.14
N LEU A 291 -7.83 0.56 -21.50
CA LEU A 291 -8.61 1.50 -20.72
C LEU A 291 -9.99 1.71 -21.35
N ASN A 292 -11.03 1.18 -20.70
CA ASN A 292 -12.43 1.49 -21.06
C ASN A 292 -12.99 2.49 -20.04
N VAL A 293 -13.14 3.75 -20.43
CA VAL A 293 -13.74 4.80 -19.60
C VAL A 293 -15.19 4.97 -20.01
N ARG A 294 -16.12 4.62 -19.11
CA ARG A 294 -17.54 5.00 -19.24
C ARG A 294 -17.80 6.23 -18.40
N VAL A 295 -18.26 7.30 -19.04
CA VAL A 295 -18.70 8.54 -18.39
C VAL A 295 -20.19 8.41 -18.12
N ASN A 296 -20.58 8.38 -16.84
CA ASN A 296 -21.99 8.39 -16.45
C ASN A 296 -22.49 9.83 -16.40
N SER A 297 -23.46 10.16 -17.26
CA SER A 297 -24.25 11.38 -17.20
C SER A 297 -25.56 11.14 -16.43
N GLY A 298 -25.65 11.73 -15.24
CA GLY A 298 -26.87 12.30 -14.64
C GLY A 298 -28.05 11.39 -14.25
N ASN A 299 -28.04 10.87 -13.02
CA ASN A 299 -29.15 10.97 -12.05
C ASN A 299 -28.72 10.30 -10.73
N THR A 300 -28.52 11.08 -9.67
CA THR A 300 -28.18 10.56 -8.33
C THR A 300 -29.47 10.23 -7.57
N LEU A 301 -29.71 8.94 -7.30
CA LEU A 301 -30.81 8.44 -6.48
C LEU A 301 -30.37 8.40 -5.01
N ASN A 302 -31.09 9.05 -4.09
CA ASN A 302 -30.85 8.91 -2.65
C ASN A 302 -31.60 7.67 -2.14
N ILE A 303 -30.88 6.72 -1.55
CA ILE A 303 -31.45 5.50 -0.96
C ILE A 303 -31.50 5.67 0.56
N LYS A 304 -32.70 5.47 1.14
CA LYS A 304 -32.92 5.39 2.58
C LYS A 304 -33.24 3.95 2.95
N VAL A 305 -32.40 3.32 3.75
CA VAL A 305 -32.61 1.93 4.20
C VAL A 305 -32.31 1.80 5.69
N PRO A 306 -33.10 0.99 6.44
CA PRO A 306 -32.78 0.67 7.82
C PRO A 306 -31.44 -0.07 7.93
N THR A 307 -30.70 0.21 9.01
CA THR A 307 -29.46 -0.50 9.33
C THR A 307 -29.74 -1.93 9.79
N GLY A 308 -30.82 -2.19 10.52
CA GLY A 308 -31.13 -3.49 11.10
C GLY A 308 -32.59 -3.89 10.92
N SER A 309 -32.93 -5.10 11.37
CA SER A 309 -34.29 -5.66 11.28
C SER A 309 -35.23 -5.22 12.42
N ALA A 310 -34.75 -4.40 13.37
CA ALA A 310 -35.55 -3.91 14.49
C ALA A 310 -36.48 -2.76 14.05
N PRO A 311 -37.68 -2.60 14.65
CA PRO A 311 -38.64 -1.55 14.27
C PRO A 311 -38.10 -0.12 14.44
N ASP A 312 -37.12 0.08 15.30
CA ASP A 312 -36.48 1.35 15.65
C ASP A 312 -35.04 1.47 15.09
N ALA A 313 -34.63 0.58 14.18
CA ALA A 313 -33.28 0.59 13.65
C ALA A 313 -32.96 1.93 12.96
N PRO A 314 -31.79 2.54 13.22
CA PRO A 314 -31.42 3.81 12.61
C PRO A 314 -31.41 3.69 11.08
N ILE A 315 -31.92 4.71 10.40
CA ILE A 315 -32.01 4.75 8.94
C ILE A 315 -30.72 5.35 8.39
N THR A 316 -30.02 4.63 7.51
CA THR A 316 -28.89 5.18 6.77
C THR A 316 -29.38 5.74 5.44
N GLU A 317 -29.08 7.00 5.17
CA GLU A 317 -29.27 7.64 3.87
C GLU A 317 -27.94 7.64 3.10
N TYR A 318 -27.92 7.09 1.89
CA TYR A 318 -26.74 7.16 1.03
C TYR A 318 -27.11 7.58 -0.38
N LYS A 319 -26.28 8.46 -0.96
CA LYS A 319 -26.41 8.84 -2.37
C LYS A 319 -25.88 7.69 -3.24
N ALA A 320 -26.62 7.33 -4.28
CA ALA A 320 -26.03 6.62 -5.41
C ALA A 320 -24.87 7.48 -5.97
N ALA A 321 -23.76 6.81 -6.24
CA ALA A 321 -22.38 7.28 -6.18
C ALA A 321 -22.07 8.79 -6.37
N SER A 322 -21.35 9.35 -5.39
CA SER A 322 -20.20 10.26 -5.57
C SER A 322 -19.19 10.03 -4.44
N SER A 323 -17.91 10.34 -4.68
CA SER A 323 -16.68 9.80 -4.05
C SER A 323 -16.36 10.13 -2.58
N THR A 324 -15.94 9.07 -1.88
CA THR A 324 -14.85 8.80 -0.90
C THR A 324 -14.28 9.85 0.05
N GLU A 325 -13.99 9.39 1.29
CA GLU A 325 -12.64 9.34 1.88
C GLU A 325 -12.55 8.25 2.97
N TRP A 326 -11.40 7.58 3.11
CA TRP A 326 -11.12 6.60 4.17
C TRP A 326 -9.88 7.03 4.94
N ASP A 327 -9.95 6.88 6.26
CA ASP A 327 -8.77 6.93 7.12
C ASP A 327 -8.87 5.91 8.26
N THR A 328 -7.72 5.40 8.66
CA THR A 328 -7.28 4.98 10.01
C THR A 328 -6.35 3.77 9.99
N THR A 329 -5.23 3.93 10.70
CA THR A 329 -4.32 2.87 11.13
C THR A 329 -4.24 2.90 12.65
N SER A 330 -4.33 1.74 13.31
CA SER A 330 -3.94 1.57 14.71
C SER A 330 -2.86 0.50 14.84
N VAL A 331 -1.91 0.71 15.74
CA VAL A 331 -0.96 -0.32 16.20
C VAL A 331 -0.73 -0.14 17.70
N LEU A 332 -0.83 -1.24 18.46
CA LEU A 332 -0.60 -1.38 19.89
C LEU A 332 0.65 -2.23 20.16
N GLY A 333 1.39 -1.89 21.22
CA GLY A 333 2.32 -2.78 21.93
C GLY A 333 3.82 -2.47 21.79
N ALA A 334 4.49 -2.28 22.93
CA ALA A 334 5.91 -1.95 23.06
C ALA A 334 6.78 -3.21 23.20
N VAL A 335 7.95 -3.20 22.57
CA VAL A 335 9.07 -4.12 22.88
C VAL A 335 10.21 -3.29 23.45
N VAL A 336 10.69 -3.73 24.61
CA VAL A 336 11.82 -3.17 25.36
C VAL A 336 13.14 -3.75 24.80
N ASP A 337 14.11 -2.85 24.60
CA ASP A 337 15.55 -3.06 24.37
C ASP A 337 15.98 -4.41 23.76
N ALA A 338 15.85 -4.49 22.43
CA ALA A 338 16.59 -5.43 21.60
C ALA A 338 17.60 -4.66 20.72
N GLU A 339 18.73 -5.32 20.40
CA GLU A 339 19.74 -4.86 19.43
C GLU A 339 19.10 -4.27 18.14
N PRO A 340 19.64 -3.18 17.55
CA PRO A 340 19.05 -2.49 16.40
C PRO A 340 18.79 -3.38 15.17
N SER A 341 19.63 -4.39 14.96
CA SER A 341 19.47 -5.39 13.91
C SER A 341 18.16 -6.19 14.10
N VAL A 342 17.85 -6.58 15.34
CA VAL A 342 16.62 -7.27 15.73
C VAL A 342 15.42 -6.32 15.64
N ARG A 343 15.56 -5.07 16.07
CA ARG A 343 14.51 -4.03 15.92
C ARG A 343 14.17 -3.77 14.45
N MET A 344 15.19 -3.63 13.60
CA MET A 344 15.01 -3.45 12.16
C MET A 344 14.31 -4.66 11.54
N ALA A 345 14.75 -5.88 11.86
CA ALA A 345 14.12 -7.10 11.34
C ALA A 345 12.65 -7.23 11.78
N ALA A 346 12.32 -6.87 13.02
CA ALA A 346 10.94 -6.88 13.53
C ALA A 346 10.06 -5.84 12.81
N GLU A 347 10.54 -4.61 12.59
CA GLU A 347 9.78 -3.59 11.86
C GLU A 347 9.69 -3.88 10.35
N VAL A 348 10.72 -4.48 9.73
CA VAL A 348 10.63 -5.03 8.35
C VAL A 348 9.53 -6.08 8.28
N ARG A 349 9.57 -7.08 9.15
CA ARG A 349 8.57 -8.15 9.19
C ARG A 349 7.15 -7.63 9.44
N LYS A 350 7.01 -6.62 10.29
CA LYS A 350 5.72 -5.96 10.55
C LYS A 350 5.19 -5.25 9.31
N ARG A 351 6.07 -4.57 8.56
CA ARG A 351 5.70 -3.97 7.25
C ARG A 351 5.30 -5.03 6.24
N GLU A 352 6.02 -6.15 6.19
CA GLU A 352 5.64 -7.29 5.34
C GLU A 352 4.25 -7.79 5.72
N MET A 353 3.99 -8.03 6.99
CA MET A 353 2.66 -8.45 7.46
C MET A 353 1.56 -7.44 7.12
N GLN A 354 1.81 -6.13 7.27
CA GLN A 354 0.87 -5.08 6.89
C GLN A 354 0.65 -5.01 5.38
N ALA A 355 1.72 -5.19 4.60
CA ALA A 355 1.68 -5.22 3.15
C ALA A 355 0.89 -6.45 2.64
N HIS A 356 1.06 -7.61 3.29
CA HIS A 356 0.27 -8.82 3.04
C HIS A 356 -1.20 -8.61 3.41
N ALA A 357 -1.48 -8.05 4.59
CA ALA A 357 -2.84 -7.76 5.02
C ALA A 357 -3.55 -6.83 4.02
N LYS A 358 -2.85 -5.80 3.54
CA LYS A 358 -3.36 -4.91 2.48
C LYS A 358 -3.54 -5.64 1.15
N HIS A 359 -2.60 -6.49 0.75
CA HIS A 359 -2.68 -7.28 -0.48
C HIS A 359 -3.87 -8.24 -0.47
N TYR A 360 -4.16 -8.88 0.66
CA TYR A 360 -5.34 -9.74 0.84
C TYR A 360 -6.58 -8.98 1.30
N GLY A 361 -6.57 -7.64 1.30
CA GLY A 361 -7.70 -6.82 1.70
C GLY A 361 -8.23 -7.11 3.11
N GLN A 362 -7.43 -7.70 3.98
CA GLN A 362 -7.84 -8.10 5.32
C GLN A 362 -8.30 -6.87 6.10
N ARG A 363 -9.56 -6.89 6.54
CA ARG A 363 -10.15 -5.80 7.33
C ARG A 363 -10.93 -6.34 8.51
N TRP A 364 -10.60 -5.82 9.69
CA TRP A 364 -11.32 -6.06 10.93
C TRP A 364 -12.28 -4.91 11.21
N PHE A 365 -13.51 -5.26 11.57
CA PHE A 365 -14.59 -4.36 11.94
C PHE A 365 -14.92 -4.60 13.41
N PRO A 366 -14.63 -3.64 14.31
CA PRO A 366 -15.04 -3.71 15.71
C PRO A 366 -16.57 -3.83 15.86
N ALA A 367 -17.04 -4.34 16.99
CA ALA A 367 -18.48 -4.35 17.28
C ALA A 367 -19.05 -2.91 17.23
N GLY A 368 -20.22 -2.75 16.60
CA GLY A 368 -20.87 -1.45 16.38
C GLY A 368 -20.39 -0.67 15.14
N SER A 369 -19.46 -1.18 14.34
CA SER A 369 -18.96 -0.53 13.11
C SER A 369 -19.76 -0.93 11.85
N ARG A 370 -21.06 -1.15 12.00
CA ARG A 370 -21.93 -1.65 10.92
C ARG A 370 -21.95 -0.75 9.69
N GLU A 371 -22.00 0.57 9.89
CA GLU A 371 -22.04 1.51 8.77
C GLU A 371 -20.76 1.44 7.94
N ASP A 372 -19.59 1.42 8.58
CA ASP A 372 -18.29 1.26 7.94
C ASP A 372 -18.18 -0.07 7.18
N ALA A 373 -18.67 -1.14 7.79
CA ALA A 373 -18.68 -2.48 7.22
C ALA A 373 -19.57 -2.53 5.96
N MET A 374 -20.77 -1.95 6.03
CA MET A 374 -21.67 -1.83 4.88
C MET A 374 -21.11 -0.93 3.79
N HIS A 375 -20.46 0.18 4.15
CA HIS A 375 -19.80 1.06 3.20
C HIS A 375 -18.69 0.31 2.46
N PHE A 376 -17.86 -0.45 3.18
CA PHE A 376 -16.79 -1.23 2.56
C PHE A 376 -17.31 -2.26 1.55
N VAL A 377 -18.34 -3.04 1.90
CA VAL A 377 -18.96 -4.01 0.98
C VAL A 377 -19.56 -3.30 -0.25
N ARG A 378 -20.18 -2.14 -0.07
CA ARG A 378 -20.71 -1.34 -1.19
C ARG A 378 -19.61 -0.85 -2.13
N GLU A 379 -18.46 -0.42 -1.62
CA GLU A 379 -17.30 -0.07 -2.45
C GLU A 379 -16.79 -1.26 -3.27
N LEU A 380 -16.75 -2.47 -2.68
CA LEU A 380 -16.35 -3.69 -3.39
C LEU A 380 -17.32 -3.99 -4.54
N LEU A 381 -18.64 -3.98 -4.27
CA LEU A 381 -19.67 -4.24 -5.27
C LEU A 381 -19.67 -3.22 -6.41
N ARG A 382 -19.39 -1.95 -6.09
CA ARG A 382 -19.30 -0.87 -7.07
C ARG A 382 -18.11 -1.02 -8.02
N ALA A 383 -17.04 -1.66 -7.55
CA ALA A 383 -15.85 -1.91 -8.35
C ALA A 383 -16.04 -3.03 -9.39
N ALA A 384 -17.11 -3.83 -9.30
CA ALA A 384 -17.40 -4.92 -10.23
C ALA A 384 -17.47 -4.43 -11.69
N ARG A 385 -17.07 -5.30 -12.63
CA ARG A 385 -17.05 -5.01 -14.07
C ARG A 385 -17.86 -6.00 -14.88
N PHE A 386 -17.88 -7.26 -14.48
CA PHE A 386 -18.56 -8.31 -15.24
C PHE A 386 -19.27 -9.36 -14.38
N ARG A 387 -18.89 -9.55 -13.11
CA ARG A 387 -19.53 -10.55 -12.25
C ARG A 387 -19.66 -10.09 -10.81
N VAL A 388 -20.82 -10.39 -10.22
CA VAL A 388 -21.05 -10.36 -8.78
C VAL A 388 -21.73 -11.66 -8.36
N MET A 389 -21.22 -12.33 -7.32
CA MET A 389 -21.97 -13.40 -6.66
C MET A 389 -22.00 -13.14 -5.16
N ILE A 390 -23.19 -13.13 -4.56
CA ILE A 390 -23.36 -13.01 -3.11
C ILE A 390 -23.87 -14.34 -2.61
N ALA A 391 -23.03 -15.07 -1.88
CA ALA A 391 -23.39 -16.31 -1.22
C ALA A 391 -23.51 -16.05 0.29
N ASP A 392 -24.73 -16.00 0.80
CA ASP A 392 -25.01 -15.79 2.22
C ASP A 392 -26.31 -16.52 2.60
N PRO A 393 -26.27 -17.47 3.55
CA PRO A 393 -27.45 -18.24 3.94
C PRO A 393 -28.63 -17.42 4.45
N TYR A 394 -28.39 -16.18 4.90
CA TYR A 394 -29.37 -15.29 5.52
C TYR A 394 -29.67 -14.05 4.68
N LEU A 395 -29.30 -14.07 3.38
CA LEU A 395 -29.59 -12.96 2.47
C LEU A 395 -31.10 -12.84 2.21
N GLY A 396 -31.73 -11.84 2.80
CA GLY A 396 -33.15 -11.53 2.65
C GLY A 396 -33.41 -10.15 2.03
N THR A 397 -34.66 -9.69 2.11
CA THR A 397 -35.14 -8.49 1.40
C THR A 397 -34.38 -7.22 1.79
N LEU A 398 -34.07 -7.07 3.08
CA LEU A 398 -33.34 -5.90 3.59
C LEU A 398 -31.96 -5.76 2.94
N GLN A 399 -31.25 -6.88 2.75
CA GLN A 399 -29.90 -6.86 2.16
C GLN A 399 -29.91 -6.42 0.69
N LEU A 400 -31.02 -6.62 -0.03
CA LEU A 400 -31.16 -6.14 -1.40
C LEU A 400 -31.02 -4.61 -1.47
N GLY A 401 -31.77 -3.89 -0.62
CA GLY A 401 -31.70 -2.44 -0.53
C GLY A 401 -30.35 -1.93 -0.01
N GLN A 402 -29.71 -2.69 0.87
CA GLN A 402 -28.45 -2.32 1.50
C GLN A 402 -27.24 -2.42 0.55
N PHE A 403 -27.24 -3.39 -0.36
CA PHE A 403 -26.03 -3.74 -1.12
C PHE A 403 -26.21 -3.68 -2.64
N LEU A 404 -27.31 -4.21 -3.17
CA LEU A 404 -27.41 -4.44 -4.62
C LEU A 404 -27.50 -3.14 -5.43
N TYR A 405 -28.06 -2.08 -4.86
CA TYR A 405 -28.11 -0.76 -5.49
C TYR A 405 -26.72 -0.12 -5.71
N ALA A 406 -25.65 -0.68 -5.14
CA ALA A 406 -24.28 -0.21 -5.36
C ALA A 406 -23.63 -0.76 -6.65
N ILE A 407 -24.21 -1.77 -7.29
CA ILE A 407 -23.65 -2.42 -8.48
C ILE A 407 -23.89 -1.53 -9.71
N HIS A 408 -22.86 -1.34 -10.55
CA HIS A 408 -22.96 -0.54 -11.77
C HIS A 408 -22.98 -1.41 -13.03
N GLY A 409 -23.98 -1.16 -13.88
CA GLY A 409 -24.02 -1.64 -15.25
C GLY A 409 -24.92 -2.85 -15.46
N GLU A 410 -25.83 -2.73 -16.43
CA GLU A 410 -26.72 -3.78 -16.93
C GLU A 410 -26.00 -5.06 -17.35
N GLN A 411 -24.70 -4.96 -17.65
CA GLN A 411 -23.86 -6.06 -18.14
C GLN A 411 -23.19 -6.88 -17.03
N VAL A 412 -23.35 -6.51 -15.75
CA VAL A 412 -22.76 -7.27 -14.64
C VAL A 412 -23.66 -8.45 -14.30
N ASN A 413 -23.16 -9.66 -14.55
CA ASN A 413 -23.85 -10.89 -14.19
C ASN A 413 -23.91 -11.02 -12.67
N THR A 414 -25.10 -10.85 -12.10
CA THR A 414 -25.32 -10.88 -10.65
C THR A 414 -26.03 -12.18 -10.26
N THR A 415 -25.42 -12.95 -9.34
CA THR A 415 -26.00 -14.19 -8.81
C THR A 415 -26.13 -14.11 -7.29
N LEU A 416 -27.30 -14.43 -6.75
CA LEU A 416 -27.56 -14.48 -5.32
C LEU A 416 -27.78 -15.94 -4.91
N LEU A 417 -26.97 -16.42 -3.97
CA LEU A 417 -27.10 -17.74 -3.37
C LEU A 417 -27.53 -17.54 -1.91
N THR A 418 -28.75 -17.93 -1.60
CA THR A 418 -29.33 -17.82 -0.26
C THR A 418 -29.97 -19.16 0.14
N THR A 419 -30.40 -19.29 1.38
CA THR A 419 -31.08 -20.52 1.84
C THR A 419 -32.49 -20.20 2.33
N LYS A 420 -33.27 -21.24 2.62
CA LYS A 420 -34.59 -21.10 3.28
C LYS A 420 -34.54 -20.34 4.61
N LEU A 421 -33.37 -20.26 5.26
CA LEU A 421 -33.18 -19.60 6.55
C LEU A 421 -33.43 -18.10 6.48
N ALA A 422 -33.13 -17.46 5.35
CA ALA A 422 -33.39 -16.04 5.11
C ALA A 422 -34.88 -15.68 5.14
N PHE A 423 -35.77 -16.66 4.95
CA PHE A 423 -37.22 -16.49 4.87
C PHE A 423 -37.95 -17.16 6.05
N ASN A 424 -37.26 -17.38 7.16
CA ASN A 424 -37.91 -17.79 8.39
C ASN A 424 -38.55 -16.57 9.06
N PRO A 425 -39.86 -16.61 9.36
CA PRO A 425 -40.51 -15.49 10.03
C PRO A 425 -39.92 -15.32 11.45
N PRO A 426 -39.67 -14.07 11.89
CA PRO A 426 -39.33 -13.79 13.26
C PRO A 426 -40.37 -14.36 14.23
N SER A 427 -39.94 -14.82 15.41
CA SER A 427 -40.79 -15.46 16.44
C SER A 427 -42.00 -14.62 16.89
N HIS A 428 -42.00 -13.32 16.61
CA HIS A 428 -43.05 -12.36 16.99
C HIS A 428 -43.71 -11.68 15.78
N SER A 429 -43.48 -12.18 14.56
CA SER A 429 -44.09 -11.62 13.34
C SER A 429 -45.33 -12.41 12.93
N HIS A 430 -46.32 -11.70 12.37
CA HIS A 430 -47.48 -12.32 11.70
C HIS A 430 -47.17 -12.69 10.24
N GLU A 431 -45.95 -12.45 9.76
CA GLU A 431 -45.56 -12.71 8.39
C GLU A 431 -45.38 -14.22 8.16
N THR A 432 -45.79 -14.67 6.98
CA THR A 432 -45.56 -16.06 6.55
C THR A 432 -44.29 -16.12 5.69
N ARG A 433 -43.67 -17.30 5.62
CA ARG A 433 -42.54 -17.53 4.69
C ARG A 433 -42.90 -17.17 3.24
N LEU A 434 -44.13 -17.43 2.83
CA LEU A 434 -44.62 -17.05 1.50
C LEU A 434 -44.62 -15.52 1.30
N ALA A 435 -45.11 -14.76 2.29
CA ALA A 435 -45.08 -13.30 2.23
C ALA A 435 -43.66 -12.74 2.14
N LEU A 436 -42.71 -13.31 2.89
CA LEU A 436 -41.29 -12.93 2.83
C LEU A 436 -40.68 -13.20 1.45
N LEU A 437 -40.96 -14.35 0.85
CA LEU A 437 -40.49 -14.69 -0.50
C LEU A 437 -41.10 -13.78 -1.57
N GLU A 438 -42.38 -13.44 -1.44
CA GLU A 438 -43.06 -12.51 -2.36
C GLU A 438 -42.52 -11.08 -2.21
N SER A 439 -42.26 -10.62 -0.99
CA SER A 439 -41.60 -9.33 -0.71
C SER A 439 -40.20 -9.27 -1.32
N PHE A 440 -39.43 -10.34 -1.17
CA PHE A 440 -38.10 -10.48 -1.78
C PHE A 440 -38.17 -10.39 -3.31
N LYS A 441 -39.11 -11.10 -3.93
CA LYS A 441 -39.35 -11.04 -5.37
C LYS A 441 -39.72 -9.63 -5.83
N ASN A 442 -40.66 -8.98 -5.15
CA ASN A 442 -41.08 -7.62 -5.48
C ASN A 442 -39.91 -6.62 -5.41
N SER A 443 -39.02 -6.78 -4.43
CA SER A 443 -37.83 -5.92 -4.30
C SER A 443 -36.81 -6.13 -5.43
N LEU A 444 -36.70 -7.35 -5.98
CA LEU A 444 -35.90 -7.61 -7.18
C LEU A 444 -36.54 -6.99 -8.42
N ASP A 445 -37.86 -7.04 -8.53
CA ASP A 445 -38.59 -6.40 -9.63
C ASP A 445 -38.43 -4.87 -9.59
N GLU A 446 -38.44 -4.26 -8.40
CA GLU A 446 -38.13 -2.84 -8.20
C GLU A 446 -36.68 -2.51 -8.57
N LEU A 447 -35.72 -3.33 -8.13
CA LEU A 447 -34.31 -3.17 -8.50
C LEU A 447 -34.11 -3.20 -10.02
N ASN A 448 -34.76 -4.13 -10.71
CA ASN A 448 -34.72 -4.23 -12.17
C ASN A 448 -35.33 -2.98 -12.83
N LYS A 449 -36.44 -2.45 -12.31
CA LYS A 449 -37.04 -1.21 -12.84
C LYS A 449 -36.11 0.00 -12.70
N HIS A 450 -35.38 0.10 -11.59
CA HIS A 450 -34.56 1.28 -11.29
C HIS A 450 -33.12 1.21 -11.81
N GLN A 451 -32.53 0.01 -11.89
CA GLN A 451 -31.13 -0.19 -12.27
C GLN A 451 -30.93 -1.11 -13.47
N GLN A 452 -32.01 -1.66 -14.03
CA GLN A 452 -31.96 -2.65 -15.12
C GLN A 452 -31.07 -3.85 -14.77
N LEU A 453 -30.97 -4.16 -13.47
CA LEU A 453 -30.22 -5.29 -12.94
C LEU A 453 -31.18 -6.47 -12.73
N GLN A 454 -30.84 -7.63 -13.27
CA GLN A 454 -31.63 -8.86 -13.14
C GLN A 454 -30.83 -9.95 -12.42
N PRO A 455 -30.78 -9.93 -11.07
CA PRO A 455 -30.06 -10.95 -10.32
C PRO A 455 -30.67 -12.34 -10.53
N GLN A 456 -29.83 -13.33 -10.80
CA GLN A 456 -30.21 -14.74 -10.77
C GLN A 456 -30.20 -15.22 -9.32
N VAL A 457 -31.33 -15.72 -8.81
CA VAL A 457 -31.45 -16.15 -7.42
C VAL A 457 -31.58 -17.65 -7.33
N ALA A 458 -30.67 -18.28 -6.59
CA ALA A 458 -30.67 -19.72 -6.30
C ALA A 458 -30.93 -19.96 -4.80
N ILE A 459 -31.92 -20.80 -4.48
CA ILE A 459 -32.26 -21.17 -3.11
C ILE A 459 -31.57 -22.49 -2.76
N ILE A 460 -30.39 -22.39 -2.14
CA ILE A 460 -29.52 -23.51 -1.80
C ILE A 460 -30.02 -24.23 -0.54
N SER A 461 -29.72 -25.52 -0.42
CA SER A 461 -29.92 -26.26 0.82
C SER A 461 -29.05 -25.67 1.94
N ALA A 462 -29.64 -25.51 3.13
CA ALA A 462 -28.90 -25.01 4.30
C ALA A 462 -27.77 -25.96 4.76
N ALA A 463 -27.77 -27.22 4.30
CA ALA A 463 -26.67 -28.16 4.55
C ALA A 463 -25.47 -27.95 3.61
N GLU A 464 -25.68 -27.28 2.47
CA GLU A 464 -24.67 -27.11 1.42
C GLU A 464 -24.02 -25.73 1.43
N LEU A 465 -24.71 -24.72 1.97
CA LEU A 465 -24.21 -23.34 2.09
C LEU A 465 -24.30 -22.88 3.55
N HIS A 466 -23.15 -22.84 4.23
CA HIS A 466 -22.99 -22.29 5.58
C HIS A 466 -22.15 -21.01 5.58
N ASP A 467 -21.04 -21.03 4.84
CA ASP A 467 -20.08 -19.94 4.78
C ASP A 467 -20.56 -18.82 3.87
N ARG A 468 -19.97 -17.63 4.06
CA ARG A 468 -20.35 -16.44 3.29
C ARG A 468 -19.21 -16.02 2.38
N PHE A 469 -19.56 -15.82 1.12
CA PHE A 469 -18.64 -15.39 0.09
C PHE A 469 -19.23 -14.23 -0.70
N LEU A 470 -18.36 -13.28 -0.99
CA LEU A 470 -18.64 -12.22 -1.95
C LEU A 470 -17.67 -12.37 -3.11
N VAL A 471 -18.18 -12.71 -4.28
CA VAL A 471 -17.43 -12.75 -5.54
C VAL A 471 -17.62 -11.40 -6.22
N VAL A 472 -16.51 -10.73 -6.52
CA VAL A 472 -16.47 -9.51 -7.33
C VAL A 472 -15.48 -9.77 -8.46
N ASP A 473 -15.99 -9.85 -9.68
CA ASP A 473 -15.21 -10.26 -10.85
C ASP A 473 -14.50 -11.59 -10.57
N ASP A 474 -13.17 -11.66 -10.66
CA ASP A 474 -12.37 -12.85 -10.36
C ASP A 474 -11.88 -12.94 -8.91
N ASP A 475 -12.18 -11.94 -8.07
CA ASP A 475 -11.81 -11.95 -6.66
C ASP A 475 -12.91 -12.56 -5.79
N VAL A 476 -12.52 -13.36 -4.80
CA VAL A 476 -13.41 -13.92 -3.79
C VAL A 476 -13.06 -13.38 -2.43
N TRP A 477 -14.05 -12.86 -1.73
CA TRP A 477 -13.95 -12.37 -0.37
C TRP A 477 -14.70 -13.32 0.57
N PHE A 478 -14.00 -13.84 1.57
CA PHE A 478 -14.61 -14.57 2.68
C PHE A 478 -15.11 -13.58 3.73
N VAL A 479 -16.38 -13.70 4.11
CA VAL A 479 -17.02 -12.82 5.10
C VAL A 479 -17.32 -13.64 6.36
N GLY A 480 -16.73 -13.25 7.48
CA GLY A 480 -16.85 -14.01 8.73
C GLY A 480 -18.27 -14.08 9.30
N ASN A 481 -19.09 -13.05 9.04
CA ASN A 481 -20.47 -12.98 9.49
C ASN A 481 -21.42 -12.80 8.30
N SER A 482 -22.70 -13.15 8.51
CA SER A 482 -23.78 -12.79 7.57
C SER A 482 -23.75 -11.29 7.27
N LEU A 483 -23.99 -10.90 6.03
CA LEU A 483 -24.18 -9.51 5.62
C LEU A 483 -25.30 -8.85 6.42
N SER A 484 -26.29 -9.63 6.84
CA SER A 484 -27.39 -9.14 7.69
C SER A 484 -26.92 -8.64 9.07
N GLY A 485 -25.80 -9.12 9.60
CA GLY A 485 -25.24 -8.71 10.90
C GLY A 485 -23.78 -8.23 10.85
N PHE A 486 -23.24 -8.03 9.64
CA PHE A 486 -21.85 -7.65 9.43
C PHE A 486 -21.57 -6.28 10.07
N GLY A 487 -20.56 -6.23 10.95
CA GLY A 487 -20.19 -5.04 11.74
C GLY A 487 -21.05 -4.74 12.97
N GLU A 488 -22.13 -5.49 13.23
CA GLU A 488 -22.87 -5.39 14.52
C GLU A 488 -22.02 -5.98 15.65
N LYS A 489 -21.50 -7.18 15.40
CA LYS A 489 -20.47 -7.82 16.21
C LYS A 489 -19.11 -7.67 15.52
N ALA A 490 -18.05 -7.88 16.30
CA ALA A 490 -16.71 -8.00 15.77
C ALA A 490 -16.69 -8.96 14.56
N SER A 491 -16.31 -8.45 13.40
CA SER A 491 -16.41 -9.14 12.11
C SER A 491 -15.14 -8.94 11.30
N MET A 492 -14.82 -9.90 10.44
CA MET A 492 -13.65 -9.82 9.55
C MET A 492 -14.05 -10.17 8.13
N ILE A 493 -13.37 -9.56 7.17
CA ILE A 493 -13.41 -9.93 5.76
C ILE A 493 -11.98 -10.06 5.22
N VAL A 494 -11.77 -11.01 4.33
CA VAL A 494 -10.46 -11.26 3.70
C VAL A 494 -10.64 -11.74 2.27
N ARG A 495 -9.78 -11.27 1.36
CA ARG A 495 -9.70 -11.76 -0.02
C ARG A 495 -8.91 -13.06 -0.07
N LEU A 496 -9.45 -14.06 -0.73
CA LEU A 496 -8.82 -15.37 -0.86
C LEU A 496 -7.71 -15.35 -1.91
N PRO A 497 -6.57 -16.03 -1.64
CA PRO A 497 -5.43 -16.07 -2.57
C PRO A 497 -5.72 -16.87 -3.85
N ASP A 498 -6.53 -17.92 -3.77
CA ASP A 498 -7.02 -18.68 -4.93
C ASP A 498 -8.55 -18.67 -4.97
N PRO A 499 -9.15 -17.77 -5.77
CA PRO A 499 -10.60 -17.66 -5.89
C PRO A 499 -11.23 -18.74 -6.78
N THR A 500 -10.43 -19.42 -7.61
CA THR A 500 -10.91 -20.24 -8.73
C THR A 500 -11.77 -21.42 -8.27
N GLN A 501 -11.31 -22.13 -7.24
CA GLN A 501 -12.02 -23.28 -6.69
C GLN A 501 -13.37 -22.86 -6.10
N VAL A 502 -13.39 -21.75 -5.35
CA VAL A 502 -14.61 -21.26 -4.69
C VAL A 502 -15.65 -20.82 -5.70
N ILE A 503 -15.25 -20.05 -6.73
CA ILE A 503 -16.16 -19.63 -7.81
C ILE A 503 -16.79 -20.84 -8.49
N LYS A 504 -16.00 -21.86 -8.85
CA LYS A 504 -16.52 -23.08 -9.49
C LYS A 504 -17.54 -23.81 -8.62
N GLN A 505 -17.27 -23.94 -7.32
CA GLN A 505 -18.19 -24.59 -6.39
C GLN A 505 -19.50 -23.80 -6.23
N LEU A 506 -19.41 -22.47 -6.06
CA LEU A 506 -20.59 -21.62 -5.97
C LEU A 506 -21.43 -21.66 -7.26
N GLN A 507 -20.79 -21.66 -8.44
CA GLN A 507 -21.50 -21.82 -9.71
C GLN A 507 -22.18 -23.19 -9.82
N SER A 508 -21.51 -24.26 -9.38
CA SER A 508 -22.11 -25.60 -9.35
C SER A 508 -23.35 -25.64 -8.45
N LEU A 509 -23.29 -25.03 -7.26
CA LEU A 509 -24.42 -24.94 -6.34
C LEU A 509 -25.58 -24.12 -6.94
N ALA A 510 -25.27 -23.01 -7.61
CA ALA A 510 -26.28 -22.18 -8.26
C ALA A 510 -27.02 -22.93 -9.38
N CYS A 511 -26.32 -23.79 -10.14
CA CYS A 511 -26.91 -24.58 -11.23
C CYS A 511 -27.82 -25.73 -10.75
N THR A 512 -27.54 -26.34 -9.60
CA THR A 512 -28.30 -27.48 -9.09
C THR A 512 -29.51 -27.08 -8.25
N ALA A 513 -29.47 -25.89 -7.64
CA ALA A 513 -30.54 -25.40 -6.78
C ALA A 513 -31.75 -24.87 -7.56
N PRO A 514 -32.95 -24.90 -6.96
CA PRO A 514 -34.12 -24.25 -7.55
C PRO A 514 -33.95 -22.73 -7.58
N ASP A 515 -34.36 -22.12 -8.69
CA ASP A 515 -34.55 -20.68 -8.77
C ASP A 515 -35.68 -20.19 -7.83
N LEU A 516 -35.75 -18.88 -7.60
CA LEU A 516 -36.73 -18.27 -6.69
C LEU A 516 -38.18 -18.61 -7.08
N ASP A 517 -38.54 -18.56 -8.36
CA ASP A 517 -39.92 -18.78 -8.82
C ASP A 517 -40.35 -20.24 -8.65
N ARG A 518 -39.45 -21.17 -8.98
CA ARG A 518 -39.64 -22.60 -8.75
C ARG A 518 -39.76 -22.88 -7.26
N TYR A 519 -38.94 -22.25 -6.43
CA TYR A 519 -39.01 -22.40 -4.98
C TYR A 519 -40.33 -21.89 -4.40
N ILE A 520 -40.80 -20.70 -4.81
CA ILE A 520 -42.10 -20.15 -4.40
C ILE A 520 -43.24 -21.14 -4.74
N LYS A 521 -43.24 -21.72 -5.95
CA LYS A 521 -44.25 -22.72 -6.35
C LYS A 521 -44.22 -23.96 -5.45
N LEU A 522 -43.03 -24.45 -5.09
CA LEU A 522 -42.87 -25.59 -4.17
C LEU A 522 -43.44 -25.28 -2.79
N VAL A 523 -43.15 -24.09 -2.24
CA VAL A 523 -43.68 -23.66 -0.94
C VAL A 523 -45.21 -23.50 -1.00
N LYS A 524 -45.77 -22.87 -2.04
CA LYS A 524 -47.23 -22.73 -2.22
C LYS A 524 -47.93 -24.09 -2.25
N LYS A 525 -47.37 -25.07 -2.96
CA LYS A 525 -47.91 -26.43 -3.02
C LYS A 525 -47.89 -27.13 -1.65
N ALA A 526 -46.85 -26.90 -0.84
CA ALA A 526 -46.77 -27.44 0.51
C ALA A 526 -47.83 -26.84 1.44
N TYR A 527 -48.05 -25.52 1.38
CA TYR A 527 -49.07 -24.82 2.19
C TYR A 527 -50.50 -25.27 1.87
N VAL A 528 -50.84 -25.44 0.58
CA VAL A 528 -52.18 -25.92 0.17
C VAL A 528 -52.43 -27.37 0.60
N LYS A 529 -51.37 -28.18 0.72
CA LYS A 529 -51.47 -29.58 1.18
C LYS A 529 -51.66 -29.65 2.70
N SER A 530 -51.02 -28.77 3.47
CA SER A 530 -51.18 -28.71 4.93
C SER A 530 -52.50 -28.07 5.38
N SER A 531 -53.17 -27.27 4.53
CA SER A 531 -54.48 -26.66 4.85
C SER A 531 -55.68 -27.53 4.46
N LYS A 532 -55.45 -28.70 3.86
CA LYS A 532 -56.47 -29.69 3.45
C LYS A 532 -56.46 -30.96 4.32
N GLN A 533 -55.56 -31.03 5.30
CA GLN A 533 -55.57 -31.97 6.43
C GLN A 533 -56.02 -31.21 7.66
#